data_AF-W1XED6-F1
#
_entry.id   AF-W1XED6-F1
#
_cell.length_a   1.000
_cell.length_b   1.000
_cell.length_c   1.000
_cell.angle_alpha   90.00
_cell.angle_beta   90.00
_cell.angle_gamma   90.00
#
_symmetry.space_group_name_H-M   'P 1'
#
loop_
_entity.id
_entity.type
_entity.pdbx_description
1 polymer ?
#
loop_
_entity_poly.entity_id
_entity_poly.type
_entity_poly.pdbx_seq_one_letter_code
_entity_poly.pdbx_strand_id
1 'polypeptide(L)'
;HIIKQQHISHRMRRRLRSDGIITVNGKPATWNTLVHGGDHLIMKLTPEQEFSLSPMELDIIYEDEYILIINKAAGILMHPTSTIRDHTLA
;
A
#
# COMPACT_ATOMS: atom_id res chain seq x y z
N HIS A 1 -18.03 12.57 -11.87
CA HIS A 1 -17.64 11.21 -11.45
C HIS A 1 -17.69 11.16 -9.92
N ILE A 2 -18.70 10.51 -9.35
CA ILE A 2 -19.08 10.60 -7.92
C ILE A 2 -17.92 10.31 -6.96
N ILE A 3 -17.00 9.44 -7.39
CA ILE A 3 -15.80 9.04 -6.65
C ILE A 3 -14.84 10.21 -6.38
N LYS A 4 -14.80 11.26 -7.22
CA LYS A 4 -13.94 12.45 -6.99
C LYS A 4 -14.40 13.29 -5.78
N GLN A 5 -15.66 13.16 -5.37
CA GLN A 5 -16.25 13.94 -4.28
C GLN A 5 -16.01 13.30 -2.91
N GLN A 6 -15.46 12.09 -2.86
CA GLN A 6 -15.35 11.28 -1.63
C GLN A 6 -14.04 11.49 -0.83
N HIS A 7 -13.36 12.64 -1.00
CA HIS A 7 -12.07 12.95 -0.32
C HIS A 7 -10.97 11.87 -0.44
N ILE A 8 -11.01 11.05 -1.48
CA ILE A 8 -10.02 10.00 -1.70
C ILE A 8 -8.84 10.46 -2.56
N SER A 9 -7.64 9.99 -2.20
CA SER A 9 -6.40 10.36 -2.88
C SER A 9 -6.41 9.95 -4.36
N HIS A 10 -5.62 10.66 -5.17
CA HIS A 10 -5.49 10.34 -6.60
C HIS A 10 -4.87 8.95 -6.81
N ARG A 11 -3.88 8.57 -5.99
CA ARG A 11 -3.27 7.24 -5.97
C ARG A 11 -4.32 6.15 -5.70
N MET A 12 -5.18 6.35 -4.69
CA MET A 12 -6.22 5.38 -4.35
C MET A 12 -7.24 5.20 -5.48
N ARG A 13 -7.66 6.30 -6.14
CA ARG A 13 -8.52 6.23 -7.32
C ARG A 13 -7.90 5.43 -8.47
N ARG A 14 -6.61 5.64 -8.73
CA ARG A 14 -5.89 4.90 -9.77
C ARG A 14 -5.87 3.41 -9.47
N ARG A 15 -5.58 3.02 -8.21
CA ARG A 15 -5.59 1.63 -7.76
C ARG A 15 -6.98 1.00 -7.81
N LEU A 16 -8.02 1.75 -7.41
CA LEU A 16 -9.40 1.26 -7.51
C LEU A 16 -9.81 0.99 -8.95
N ARG A 17 -9.28 1.76 -9.90
CA ARG A 17 -9.53 1.56 -11.33
C ARG A 17 -8.77 0.37 -11.92
N SER A 18 -7.54 0.11 -11.47
CA SER A 18 -6.72 -1.00 -11.99
C SER A 18 -7.01 -2.34 -11.31
N ASP A 19 -7.07 -2.34 -9.98
CA ASP A 19 -7.01 -3.55 -9.16
C ASP A 19 -8.17 -3.64 -8.16
N GLY A 20 -9.09 -2.67 -8.19
CA GLY A 20 -10.22 -2.61 -7.27
C GLY A 20 -11.36 -3.54 -7.67
N ILE A 21 -12.02 -4.10 -6.66
CA ILE A 21 -13.30 -4.79 -6.83
C ILE A 21 -14.41 -3.76 -6.65
N ILE A 22 -15.24 -3.60 -7.67
CA ILE A 22 -16.36 -2.64 -7.67
C ILE A 22 -17.67 -3.42 -7.79
N THR A 23 -18.63 -3.13 -6.92
CA THR A 23 -20.00 -3.63 -7.04
C THR A 23 -21.03 -2.52 -6.92
N VAL A 24 -22.11 -2.64 -7.68
CA VAL A 24 -23.28 -1.77 -7.60
C VAL A 24 -24.48 -2.65 -7.29
N ASN A 25 -25.17 -2.38 -6.19
CA ASN A 25 -26.30 -3.19 -5.71
C ASN A 25 -25.94 -4.68 -5.61
N GLY A 26 -24.72 -4.98 -5.14
CA GLY A 26 -24.21 -6.35 -4.97
C GLY A 26 -23.74 -7.05 -6.25
N LYS A 27 -23.89 -6.44 -7.42
CA LYS A 27 -23.46 -7.02 -8.70
C LYS A 27 -22.09 -6.47 -9.12
N PRO A 28 -21.20 -7.28 -9.73
CA PRO A 28 -19.93 -6.81 -10.27
C PRO A 28 -20.13 -5.65 -11.25
N ALA A 29 -19.30 -4.62 -11.12
CA ALA A 29 -19.34 -3.42 -11.93
C ALA A 29 -17.92 -3.00 -12.34
N THR A 30 -17.84 -2.05 -13.29
CA THR A 30 -16.57 -1.49 -13.76
C THR A 30 -16.46 -0.03 -13.35
N TRP A 31 -15.26 0.54 -13.47
CA TRP A 31 -15.02 1.95 -13.20
C TRP A 31 -15.92 2.90 -14.01
N ASN A 32 -16.35 2.48 -15.20
CA ASN A 32 -17.19 3.28 -16.10
C ASN A 32 -18.69 2.98 -15.95
N THR A 33 -19.09 2.08 -15.07
CA THR A 33 -20.49 1.76 -14.83
C THR A 33 -21.23 3.01 -14.33
N LEU A 34 -22.32 3.36 -15.00
CA LEU A 34 -23.19 4.45 -14.58
C LEU A 34 -23.89 4.06 -13.28
N VAL A 35 -23.98 5.02 -12.37
CA VAL A 35 -24.66 4.87 -11.08
C VAL A 35 -25.75 5.93 -11.00
N HIS A 36 -26.86 5.56 -10.38
CA HIS A 36 -28.03 6.41 -10.20
C HIS A 36 -28.23 6.71 -8.71
N GLY A 37 -29.04 7.74 -8.43
CA GLY A 37 -29.41 8.07 -7.05
C GLY A 37 -30.12 6.87 -6.40
N GLY A 38 -29.68 6.49 -5.20
CA GLY A 38 -30.21 5.32 -4.47
C GLY A 38 -29.42 4.03 -4.68
N ASP A 39 -28.49 3.98 -5.64
CA ASP A 39 -27.61 2.83 -5.80
C ASP A 39 -26.61 2.70 -4.66
N HIS A 40 -26.35 1.46 -4.26
CA HIS A 40 -25.34 1.14 -3.26
C HIS A 40 -24.03 0.70 -3.95
N LEU A 41 -23.05 1.60 -3.95
CA LEU A 41 -21.72 1.38 -4.52
C LEU A 41 -20.75 0.88 -3.45
N ILE A 42 -20.12 -0.27 -3.68
CA ILE A 42 -19.05 -0.80 -2.85
C ILE A 42 -17.78 -0.89 -3.69
N MET A 43 -16.67 -0.40 -3.12
CA MET A 43 -15.35 -0.44 -3.73
C MET A 43 -14.36 -1.00 -2.72
N LYS A 44 -13.66 -2.07 -3.08
CA LYS A 44 -12.65 -2.72 -2.23
C LYS A 44 -11.31 -2.72 -2.93
N LEU A 45 -10.26 -2.38 -2.19
CA LEU A 45 -8.88 -2.65 -2.57
C LEU A 45 -8.38 -3.85 -1.80
N THR A 46 -7.64 -4.72 -2.46
CA THR A 46 -6.80 -5.69 -1.77
C THR A 46 -5.82 -4.92 -0.88
N PRO A 47 -5.60 -5.34 0.39
CA PRO A 47 -4.63 -4.70 1.28
C PRO A 47 -3.25 -4.59 0.60
N GLU A 48 -2.48 -3.57 0.99
CA GLU A 48 -1.09 -3.45 0.55
C GLU A 48 -0.29 -4.68 0.98
N GLN A 49 0.69 -5.02 0.14
CA GLN A 49 1.59 -6.13 0.40
C GLN A 49 2.28 -5.93 1.75
N GLU A 50 2.24 -6.96 2.57
CA GLU A 50 2.90 -6.98 3.88
C GLU A 50 4.42 -6.81 3.70
N PHE A 51 5.06 -6.10 4.62
CA PHE A 51 6.52 -6.04 4.66
C PHE A 51 7.04 -7.45 4.94
N SER A 52 7.89 -7.95 4.05
CA SER A 52 8.52 -9.25 4.26
C SER A 52 9.72 -9.09 5.18
N LEU A 53 9.74 -9.82 6.30
CA LEU A 53 10.91 -9.87 7.16
C LEU A 53 12.00 -10.66 6.45
N SER A 54 13.08 -9.96 6.07
CA SER A 54 14.28 -10.58 5.50
C SER A 54 15.32 -10.73 6.61
N PRO A 55 15.69 -11.97 7.01
CA PRO A 55 16.73 -12.16 8.02
C PRO A 55 18.05 -11.56 7.54
N MET A 56 18.69 -10.79 8.43
CA MET A 56 19.90 -10.02 8.15
C MET A 56 20.78 -10.01 9.40
N GLU A 57 22.08 -10.20 9.22
CA GLU A 57 23.05 -9.92 10.28
C GLU A 57 23.27 -8.40 10.36
N LEU A 58 23.07 -7.84 11.56
CA LEU A 58 23.28 -6.43 11.84
C LEU A 58 24.58 -6.25 12.61
N ASP A 59 25.43 -5.33 12.15
CA ASP A 59 26.60 -4.88 12.90
C ASP A 59 26.15 -3.82 13.91
N ILE A 60 25.90 -4.24 15.15
CA ILE A 60 25.37 -3.41 16.23
C ILE A 60 26.52 -2.73 16.98
N ILE A 61 26.55 -1.39 16.95
CA ILE A 61 27.56 -0.59 17.68
C ILE A 61 27.09 -0.32 19.11
N TYR A 62 25.78 -0.13 19.29
CA TYR A 62 25.18 0.20 20.58
C TYR A 62 23.71 -0.21 20.62
N GLU A 63 23.26 -0.69 21.78
CA GLU A 63 21.87 -1.06 22.02
C GLU A 63 21.51 -0.79 23.48
N ASP A 64 20.36 -0.15 23.70
CA ASP A 64 19.73 -0.02 25.01
C ASP A 64 18.19 -0.20 24.90
N GLU A 65 17.46 0.06 25.98
CA GLU A 65 15.99 -0.09 26.04
C GLU A 65 15.22 0.86 25.09
N TYR A 66 15.87 1.91 24.58
CA TYR A 66 15.23 3.00 23.83
C TYR A 66 15.73 3.10 22.40
N ILE A 67 17.01 2.82 22.16
CA ILE A 67 17.67 3.02 20.86
C ILE A 67 18.60 1.87 20.49
N LEU A 68 18.69 1.65 19.18
CA LEU A 68 19.62 0.73 18.53
C LEU A 68 20.44 1.52 17.51
N ILE A 69 21.77 1.44 17.61
CA ILE A 69 22.71 2.05 16.66
C ILE A 69 23.43 0.92 15.91
N ILE A 70 23.25 0.90 14.60
CA ILE A 70 23.89 -0.07 13.71
C ILE A 70 24.88 0.61 12.77
N ASN A 71 25.98 -0.10 12.49
CA ASN A 71 26.88 0.21 11.40
C ASN A 71 26.30 -0.31 10.09
N LYS A 72 25.50 0.52 9.41
CA LYS A 72 24.87 0.14 8.15
C LYS A 72 25.94 -0.12 7.07
N ALA A 73 26.02 -1.37 6.59
CA ALA A 73 26.92 -1.73 5.51
C ALA A 73 26.62 -0.96 4.21
N ALA A 74 27.66 -0.68 3.43
CA ALA A 74 27.52 -0.06 2.12
C ALA A 74 26.69 -0.94 1.18
N GLY A 75 25.78 -0.32 0.41
CA GLY A 75 24.91 -1.03 -0.52
C GLY A 75 23.58 -1.52 0.07
N ILE A 76 23.40 -1.57 1.39
CA ILE A 76 22.10 -1.87 2.00
C ILE A 76 21.19 -0.62 1.93
N LEU A 77 19.92 -0.79 1.57
CA LEU A 77 18.94 0.31 1.55
C LEU A 77 18.31 0.52 2.92
N MET A 78 17.99 1.78 3.25
CA MET A 78 17.32 2.09 4.51
C MET A 78 15.83 1.74 4.41
N HIS A 79 15.15 2.24 3.38
CA HIS A 79 13.74 1.94 3.11
C HIS A 79 13.56 1.27 1.76
N PRO A 80 12.46 0.48 1.59
CA PRO A 80 12.03 -0.02 0.30
C PRO A 80 11.90 1.09 -0.74
N THR A 81 12.24 0.75 -1.97
CA THR A 81 12.08 1.60 -3.16
C THR A 81 11.05 1.01 -4.10
N SER A 82 10.77 1.69 -5.21
CA SER A 82 9.86 1.16 -6.23
C SER A 82 10.36 -0.14 -6.87
N THR A 83 11.67 -0.37 -6.90
CA THR A 83 12.32 -1.50 -7.58
C THR A 83 12.84 -2.55 -6.62
N ILE A 84 13.27 -2.17 -5.42
CA ILE A 84 13.79 -3.09 -4.39
C ILE A 84 12.89 -2.94 -3.17
N ARG A 85 12.10 -3.98 -2.88
CA ARG A 85 11.09 -3.94 -1.82
C ARG A 85 11.48 -4.68 -0.54
N ASP A 86 12.44 -5.59 -0.67
CA ASP A 86 12.93 -6.45 0.42
C ASP A 86 14.41 -6.18 0.66
N HIS A 87 14.99 -6.77 1.71
CA HIS A 87 16.40 -6.60 2.10
C HIS A 87 16.79 -5.13 2.35
N THR A 88 15.87 -4.39 2.97
CA THR A 88 16.11 -3.05 3.50
C THR A 88 16.13 -3.08 5.02
N LEU A 89 16.61 -2.01 5.66
CA LEU A 89 16.64 -1.92 7.13
C LEU A 89 15.30 -1.54 7.79
N ALA A 90 14.29 -1.18 6.99
CA ALA A 90 12.95 -0.81 7.46
C ALA A 90 11.94 -1.96 7.38
#